data_AF-A0A4R4U7S2-F1
#
_entry.id   AF-A0A4R4U7S2-F1
#
_cell.length_a   1.000
_cell.length_b   1.000
_cell.length_c   1.000
_cell.angle_alpha   90.00
_cell.angle_beta   90.00
_cell.angle_gamma   90.00
#
_symmetry.space_group_name_H-M   'P 1'
#
loop_
_entity.id
_entity.type
_entity.pdbx_description
1 polymer ?
#
loop_
_entity_poly.entity_id
_entity_poly.type
_entity_poly.pdbx_seq_one_letter_code
_entity_poly.pdbx_strand_id
1 'polypeptide(L)'
;MDSDEDADLQKLHGWASQAEQLWEQVLAKPIDVERVVIVDNGTREVRAGIFVAQALNHANHHREQVCAILTGLGIEPPDIQAWEFAWATGRIWERK
;
A
#
# COMPACT_ATOMS: atom_id res chain seq x y z
N MET A 1 17.19 20.20 13.77
CA MET A 1 15.83 20.72 13.66
C MET A 1 15.54 20.73 12.18
N ASP A 2 15.12 19.58 11.66
CA ASP A 2 14.55 19.48 10.32
C ASP A 2 13.08 19.83 10.53
N SER A 3 12.60 20.90 9.91
CA SER A 3 11.19 21.24 10.01
C SER A 3 10.42 20.18 9.23
N ASP A 4 9.80 19.26 9.97
CA ASP A 4 8.62 18.54 9.50
C ASP A 4 7.62 19.58 9.00
N GLU A 5 7.69 19.92 7.71
CA GLU A 5 6.52 20.43 7.01
C GLU A 5 5.53 19.27 7.00
N ASP A 6 4.60 19.29 7.97
CA ASP A 6 3.45 18.39 8.02
C ASP A 6 2.91 18.24 6.60
N ALA A 7 2.93 17.01 6.08
CA ALA A 7 2.44 16.75 4.74
C ALA A 7 0.95 17.12 4.69
N ASP A 8 0.61 18.14 3.93
CA ASP A 8 -0.78 18.50 3.71
C ASP A 8 -1.52 17.39 2.93
N LEU A 9 -2.85 17.47 2.91
CA LEU A 9 -3.68 16.46 2.22
C LEU A 9 -3.36 16.38 0.72
N GLN A 10 -2.89 17.45 0.09
CA GLN A 10 -2.56 17.46 -1.33
C GLN A 10 -1.26 16.68 -1.60
N LYS A 11 -0.25 16.84 -0.75
CA LYS A 11 1.00 16.09 -0.78
C LYS A 11 0.77 14.61 -0.51
N LEU A 12 -0.05 14.29 0.50
CA LEU A 12 -0.46 12.90 0.78
C LEU A 12 -1.20 12.28 -0.39
N HIS A 13 -2.10 13.02 -1.03
CA HIS A 13 -2.80 12.55 -2.23
C HIS A 13 -1.82 12.27 -3.38
N GLY A 14 -0.85 13.16 -3.62
CA GLY A 14 0.18 12.96 -4.64
C GLY A 14 1.02 11.70 -4.39
N TRP A 15 1.41 11.45 -3.14
CA TRP A 15 2.13 10.23 -2.76
C TRP A 15 1.27 8.96 -2.90
N ALA A 16 -0.02 9.03 -2.55
CA ALA A 16 -0.94 7.90 -2.73
C ALA A 16 -1.09 7.54 -4.21
N SER A 17 -1.26 8.53 -5.09
CA SER A 17 -1.34 8.29 -6.55
C SER A 17 -0.03 7.75 -7.13
N GLN A 18 1.12 8.22 -6.64
CA GLN A 18 2.41 7.67 -7.06
C GLN A 18 2.57 6.21 -6.63
N ALA A 19 2.20 5.89 -5.38
CA ALA A 19 2.26 4.52 -4.86
C ALA A 19 1.34 3.58 -5.66
N GLU A 20 0.12 4.01 -5.97
CA GLU A 20 -0.82 3.28 -6.84
C GLU A 20 -0.18 2.93 -8.18
N GLN A 21 0.37 3.92 -8.89
CA GLN A 21 1.01 3.71 -10.19
C GLN A 21 2.20 2.73 -10.13
N LEU A 22 2.99 2.80 -9.06
CA LEU A 22 4.13 1.87 -8.86
C LEU A 22 3.63 0.44 -8.62
N TRP A 23 2.61 0.27 -7.79
CA TRP A 23 2.02 -1.05 -7.54
C TRP A 23 1.42 -1.65 -8.80
N GLU A 24 0.71 -0.88 -9.61
CA GLU A 24 0.18 -1.33 -10.90
C GLU A 24 1.31 -1.81 -11.84
N GLN A 25 2.41 -1.04 -11.94
CA GLN A 25 3.54 -1.43 -12.78
C GLN A 25 4.26 -2.69 -12.29
N VAL A 26 4.35 -2.89 -10.97
CA VAL A 26 4.97 -4.07 -10.36
C VAL A 26 4.09 -5.30 -10.55
N LEU A 27 2.80 -5.20 -10.23
CA LEU A 27 1.85 -6.32 -10.27
C LEU A 27 1.47 -6.72 -11.70
N ALA A 28 1.62 -5.84 -12.69
CA ALA A 28 1.42 -6.16 -14.10
C ALA A 28 2.50 -7.10 -14.69
N LYS A 29 3.55 -7.43 -13.93
CA LYS A 29 4.67 -8.25 -14.38
C LYS A 29 4.84 -9.47 -13.46
N PRO A 30 5.40 -10.59 -13.96
CA PRO A 30 5.79 -11.69 -13.09
C PRO A 30 6.77 -11.24 -12.00
N ILE A 31 6.51 -11.64 -10.76
CA ILE A 31 7.38 -11.38 -9.62
C ILE A 31 8.08 -12.68 -9.24
N ASP A 32 9.41 -12.71 -9.39
CA ASP A 32 10.23 -13.77 -8.80
C ASP A 32 10.37 -13.52 -7.30
N VAL A 33 9.45 -14.10 -6.52
CA VAL A 33 9.39 -13.94 -5.07
C VAL A 33 10.57 -14.61 -4.35
N GLU A 34 11.23 -15.59 -4.99
CA GLU A 34 12.36 -16.31 -4.41
C GLU A 34 13.72 -15.65 -4.73
N ARG A 35 13.75 -14.62 -5.58
CA ARG A 35 14.97 -13.85 -5.83
C ARG A 35 15.56 -13.32 -4.52
N VAL A 36 16.85 -13.57 -4.32
CA VAL A 36 17.60 -13.03 -3.17
C VAL A 36 17.92 -11.56 -3.40
N VAL A 37 17.63 -10.73 -2.39
CA VAL A 37 17.92 -9.30 -2.35
C VAL A 37 18.84 -9.03 -1.17
N ILE A 38 19.93 -8.31 -1.41
CA ILE A 38 20.88 -7.87 -0.38
C ILE A 38 20.35 -6.58 0.23
N VAL A 39 20.24 -6.54 1.55
CA VAL A 39 19.68 -5.42 2.33
C VAL A 39 20.63 -5.01 3.46
N ASP A 40 20.22 -4.02 4.26
CA ASP A 40 20.95 -3.57 5.44
C ASP A 40 22.43 -3.27 5.15
N ASN A 41 22.67 -2.51 4.08
CA ASN A 41 24.01 -2.14 3.60
C ASN A 41 24.96 -3.34 3.38
N GLY A 42 24.43 -4.47 2.90
CA GLY A 42 25.23 -5.66 2.60
C GLY A 42 25.29 -6.69 3.73
N THR A 43 24.62 -6.45 4.86
CA THR A 43 24.74 -7.31 6.03
C THR A 43 23.70 -8.44 6.10
N ARG A 44 22.67 -8.40 5.25
CA ARG A 44 21.61 -9.42 5.22
C ARG A 44 21.12 -9.72 3.81
N GLU A 45 20.58 -10.92 3.65
CA GLU A 45 19.90 -11.39 2.45
C GLU A 45 18.45 -11.74 2.79
N VAL A 46 17.53 -11.41 1.89
CA VAL A 46 16.10 -11.70 2.06
C VAL A 46 15.47 -12.05 0.72
N ARG A 47 14.42 -12.89 0.73
CA ARG A 47 13.63 -13.22 -0.46
C ARG A 47 12.76 -12.03 -0.86
N ALA A 48 12.67 -11.73 -2.16
CA ALA A 48 11.89 -10.61 -2.68
C ALA A 48 10.41 -10.64 -2.24
N GLY A 49 9.83 -11.83 -2.06
CA GLY A 49 8.46 -12.01 -1.57
C GLY A 49 8.21 -11.39 -0.18
N ILE A 50 9.24 -11.28 0.66
CA ILE A 50 9.11 -10.67 1.99
C ILE A 50 8.76 -9.18 1.89
N PHE A 51 9.24 -8.46 0.87
CA PHE A 51 8.89 -7.05 0.67
C PHE A 51 7.41 -6.88 0.34
N VAL A 52 6.84 -7.77 -0.48
CA VAL A 52 5.42 -7.74 -0.84
C VAL A 52 4.57 -8.05 0.39
N ALA A 53 4.91 -9.11 1.12
CA ALA A 53 4.22 -9.47 2.35
C ALA A 53 4.30 -8.34 3.41
N GLN A 54 5.49 -7.76 3.60
CA GLN A 54 5.69 -6.66 4.54
C GLN A 54 4.87 -5.43 4.16
N ALA A 55 4.88 -5.04 2.89
CA ALA A 55 4.14 -3.86 2.44
C ALA A 55 2.63 -4.04 2.62
N LEU A 56 2.07 -5.20 2.28
CA LEU A 56 0.64 -5.49 2.47
C LEU A 56 0.25 -5.52 3.94
N ASN A 57 1.03 -6.19 4.80
CA ASN A 57 0.75 -6.27 6.23
C ASN A 57 0.85 -4.90 6.90
N HIS A 58 1.88 -4.12 6.57
CA HIS A 58 2.08 -2.78 7.10
C HIS A 58 0.99 -1.82 6.64
N ALA A 59 0.62 -1.86 5.36
CA ALA A 59 -0.49 -1.08 4.83
C ALA A 59 -1.81 -1.42 5.52
N ASN A 60 -2.10 -2.71 5.76
CA ASN A 60 -3.33 -3.10 6.45
C ASN A 60 -3.40 -2.54 7.89
N HIS A 61 -2.29 -2.60 8.63
CA HIS A 61 -2.24 -2.06 9.99
C HIS A 61 -2.45 -0.54 10.03
N HIS A 62 -1.79 0.22 9.14
CA HIS A 62 -2.00 1.67 9.08
C HIS A 62 -3.40 2.05 8.59
N ARG A 63 -3.99 1.26 7.70
CA ARG A 63 -5.37 1.44 7.23
C ARG A 63 -6.36 1.40 8.40
N GLU A 64 -6.19 0.44 9.31
CA GLU A 64 -7.00 0.34 10.54
C GLU A 64 -6.84 1.56 11.44
N GLN A 65 -5.61 2.08 11.59
CA GLN A 65 -5.35 3.29 12.36
C GLN A 65 -6.02 4.53 11.75
N VAL A 66 -5.94 4.71 10.43
CA VAL A 66 -6.59 5.83 9.72
C VAL A 66 -8.11 5.74 9.86
N CYS A 67 -8.70 4.56 9.67
CA CYS A 67 -10.14 4.36 9.87
C CYS A 67 -10.56 4.71 11.30
N ALA A 68 -9.80 4.28 12.32
CA ALA A 68 -10.09 4.61 13.71
C ALA A 68 -10.06 6.13 13.98
N ILE A 69 -9.10 6.85 13.39
CA ILE A 69 -9.02 8.31 13.48
C ILE A 69 -10.24 8.97 12.82
N LEU A 70 -10.60 8.57 11.60
CA LEU A 70 -11.77 9.09 10.89
C LEU A 70 -13.05 8.89 11.71
N THR A 71 -13.27 7.67 12.22
CA THR A 71 -14.41 7.36 13.10
C THR A 71 -14.41 8.22 14.36
N GLY A 72 -13.26 8.41 15.00
CA GLY A 72 -13.11 9.27 16.17
C GLY A 72 -13.46 10.74 15.90
N LEU A 73 -13.31 11.20 14.66
CA LEU A 73 -13.72 12.53 14.19
C LEU A 73 -15.20 12.58 13.72
N GLY A 74 -15.94 11.48 13.81
CA GLY A 74 -17.33 11.37 13.33
C GLY A 74 -17.46 11.24 11.82
N ILE A 75 -16.37 10.87 11.13
CA ILE A 75 -16.34 10.62 9.68
C ILE A 75 -16.42 9.12 9.46
N GLU A 76 -17.41 8.66 8.69
CA GLU A 76 -17.50 7.26 8.30
C GLU A 76 -16.33 6.90 7.36
N PRO A 77 -15.47 5.93 7.70
CA PRO A 77 -14.39 5.51 6.83
C PRO A 77 -14.93 4.87 5.54
N PRO A 78 -14.32 5.14 4.37
CA PRO A 78 -14.68 4.44 3.15
C PRO A 78 -14.32 2.95 3.24
N ASP A 79 -15.03 2.09 2.48
CA ASP A 79 -14.57 0.71 2.28
C ASP A 79 -13.32 0.72 1.39
N ILE A 80 -12.21 0.30 1.99
CA ILE A 80 -10.88 0.31 1.41
C ILE A 80 -10.27 -1.09 1.40
N GLN A 81 -11.12 -2.12 1.38
CA GLN A 81 -10.69 -3.50 1.18
C GLN A 81 -10.22 -3.73 -0.26
N ALA A 82 -9.32 -4.71 -0.44
CA ALA A 82 -8.84 -5.09 -1.77
C ALA A 82 -9.98 -5.59 -2.69
N TRP A 83 -11.06 -6.13 -2.12
CA TRP A 83 -12.25 -6.53 -2.87
C TRP A 83 -13.01 -5.33 -3.44
N GLU A 84 -13.20 -4.28 -2.64
CA GLU A 84 -13.83 -3.06 -3.11
C GLU A 84 -12.98 -2.37 -4.18
N PHE A 85 -11.65 -2.34 -4.00
CA PHE A 85 -10.72 -1.91 -5.05
C PHE A 85 -10.90 -2.72 -6.34
N ALA A 86 -11.03 -4.06 -6.23
CA ALA A 86 -11.19 -4.91 -7.40
C ALA A 86 -12.51 -4.60 -8.14
N TRP A 87 -13.61 -4.35 -7.42
CA TRP A 87 -14.88 -3.91 -8.02
C TRP A 87 -14.77 -2.54 -8.67
N ALA A 88 -14.26 -1.56 -7.94
CA ALA A 88 -14.11 -0.17 -8.39
C ALA A 88 -13.23 -0.05 -9.65
N THR A 89 -12.31 -0.99 -9.85
CA THR A 89 -11.37 -0.98 -10.98
C THR A 89 -11.67 -2.03 -12.06
N GLY A 90 -12.77 -2.77 -11.95
CA GLY A 90 -13.16 -3.78 -12.94
C GLY A 90 -12.23 -5.01 -12.98
N ARG A 91 -11.49 -5.27 -11.91
CA ARG A 91 -10.63 -6.46 -11.74
C ARG A 91 -11.39 -7.69 -11.23
N ILE A 92 -12.63 -7.51 -10.81
CA ILE A 92 -13.58 -8.59 -10.50
C ILE A 92 -14.89 -8.31 -11.26
N TRP A 93 -15.58 -9.37 -11.68
CA TRP A 93 -16.85 -9.29 -12.39
C TRP A 93 -17.72 -10.52 -12.11
N GLU A 94 -19.02 -10.38 -12.31
CA GLU A 94 -19.95 -11.49 -12.20
C GLU A 94 -19.75 -12.50 -13.35
N ARG A 95 -19.75 -13.79 -13.02
CA ARG A 95 -19.71 -14.86 -14.01
C ARG A 95 -21.13 -15.13 -14.51
N LYS A 96 -21.35 -14.90 -15.81
CA LYS A 96 -22.57 -15.31 -16.51
C LYS A 96 -22.57 -16.81 -16.81
#